data_AF-A0A2Z3R7B9-F1
#
_entry.id   AF-A0A2Z3R7B9-F1
#
_cell.length_a   1.000
_cell.length_b   1.000
_cell.length_c   1.000
_cell.angle_alpha   90.00
_cell.angle_beta   90.00
_cell.angle_gamma   90.00
#
_symmetry.space_group_name_H-M   'P 1'
#
loop_
_entity.id
_entity.type
_entity.pdbx_description
1 polymer ?
#
loop_
_entity_poly.entity_id
_entity_poly.type
_entity_poly.pdbx_seq_one_letter_code
_entity_poly.pdbx_strand_id
1 'polypeptide(L)' 'MLLITRKRGERVLIDLAPGADPRLLAADLFVRGPLEILVATTARGHTRLAIIAPKPLAVRRAPARTPSDAP' A
#
# COMPACT_ATOMS: atom_id res chain seq x y z
N MET A 1 6.37 -8.72 -2.60
CA MET A 1 5.71 -8.07 -3.75
C MET A 1 4.25 -8.47 -3.77
N LEU A 2 3.34 -7.50 -3.89
CA LEU A 2 1.90 -7.69 -4.02
C LEU A 2 1.40 -7.05 -5.32
N LEU A 3 0.61 -7.78 -6.11
CA LEU A 3 0.04 -7.31 -7.36
C LEU A 3 -1.48 -7.18 -7.22
N ILE A 4 -2.02 -5.98 -7.41
CA ILE A 4 -3.44 -5.68 -7.21
C ILE A 4 -4.01 -4.80 -8.33
N THR A 5 -5.28 -4.98 -8.64
CA THR A 5 -6.02 -4.11 -9.55
C THR A 5 -6.90 -3.15 -8.74
N ARG A 6 -6.80 -1.84 -9.00
CA ARG A 6 -7.65 -0.79 -8.42
C ARG A 6 -8.33 0.04 -9.51
N LYS A 7 -9.50 0.59 -9.22
CA LYS A 7 -10.23 1.57 -10.02
C LYS A 7 -9.94 2.99 -9.52
N ARG A 8 -10.37 4.00 -10.28
CA ARG A 8 -10.34 5.40 -9.82
C ARG A 8 -11.06 5.54 -8.47
N GLY A 9 -10.44 6.25 -7.53
CA GLY A 9 -10.99 6.52 -6.19
C GLY A 9 -10.77 5.39 -5.18
N GLU A 10 -10.53 4.16 -5.64
CA GLU A 10 -10.16 3.06 -4.77
C GLU A 10 -8.77 3.25 -4.15
N ARG A 11 -8.59 2.77 -2.92
CA ARG A 11 -7.39 3.01 -2.13
C ARG A 11 -6.57 1.74 -1.91
N VAL A 12 -5.32 1.96 -1.55
CA VAL A 12 -4.42 0.98 -0.97
C VAL A 12 -3.91 1.58 0.33
N LEU A 13 -4.01 0.82 1.42
CA LEU A 13 -3.51 1.22 2.73
C LEU A 13 -2.20 0.49 2.98
N ILE A 14 -1.21 1.25 3.43
CA ILE A 14 0.09 0.74 3.86
C ILE A 14 0.18 1.07 5.34
N ASP A 15 0.45 0.06 6.14
CA ASP A 15 0.45 0.15 7.60
C ASP A 15 1.52 -0.78 8.16
N LEU A 16 1.78 -0.71 9.47
CA LEU A 16 2.58 -1.72 10.14
C LEU A 16 1.88 -3.08 10.09
N ALA A 17 2.65 -4.13 9.84
CA ALA A 17 2.15 -5.49 9.89
C ALA A 17 1.70 -5.85 11.31
N PRO A 18 0.66 -6.70 11.48
CA PRO A 18 0.31 -7.22 12.79
C PRO A 18 1.51 -7.88 13.45
N GLY A 19 1.83 -7.48 14.69
CA GLY A 19 2.99 -7.98 15.42
C GLY A 19 4.33 -7.35 15.01
N ALA A 20 4.33 -6.29 14.19
CA ALA A 20 5.52 -5.48 14.01
C ALA A 20 5.96 -4.85 15.34
N ASP A 21 7.27 -4.70 15.54
CA ASP A 21 7.83 -4.07 16.74
C ASP A 21 7.33 -2.60 16.82
N PRO A 22 6.65 -2.19 17.90
CA PRO A 22 6.19 -0.81 18.07
C PRO A 22 7.35 0.21 18.20
N ARG A 23 8.58 -0.26 18.44
CA ARG A 23 9.79 0.58 18.50
C ARG A 23 10.50 0.70 17.15
N LEU A 24 10.00 0.03 16.11
CA LEU A 24 10.57 0.11 14.78
C LEU A 24 10.55 1.56 14.28
N LEU A 25 11.73 2.10 13.97
CA LEU A 25 11.82 3.47 13.48
C LEU A 25 11.48 3.50 11.99
N ALA A 26 10.99 4.66 11.53
CA ALA A 26 10.75 4.86 10.10
C ALA A 26 12.04 4.64 9.28
N ALA A 27 13.19 5.04 9.80
CA ALA A 27 14.48 4.84 9.13
C ALA A 27 14.80 3.34 8.89
N ASP A 28 14.44 2.46 9.83
CA ASP A 28 14.69 1.03 9.73
C ASP A 28 13.93 0.38 8.57
N LEU A 29 12.77 0.94 8.21
CA LEU A 29 11.97 0.48 7.06
C LEU A 29 12.70 0.66 5.73
N PHE A 30 13.60 1.63 5.63
CA PHE A 30 14.24 2.03 4.37
C PHE A 30 15.69 1.59 4.25
N VAL A 31 16.26 0.91 5.26
CA VAL A 31 17.64 0.39 5.23
C VAL A 31 17.87 -0.56 4.06
N ARG A 32 16.85 -1.31 3.65
CA ARG A 32 16.92 -2.28 2.55
C ARG A 32 16.43 -1.73 1.21
N GLY A 33 16.16 -0.43 1.14
CA GLY A 33 15.63 0.25 -0.02
C GLY A 33 14.26 0.88 0.20
N PRO A 34 13.75 1.62 -0.79
CA PRO A 34 12.48 2.31 -0.71
C PRO A 34 11.29 1.34 -0.70
N LEU A 35 10.13 1.86 -0.31
CA LEU A 35 8.86 1.26 -0.71
C LEU A 35 8.61 1.64 -2.17
N GLU A 36 8.38 0.66 -3.03
CA GLU A 36 8.16 0.89 -4.46
C GLU A 36 6.72 0.60 -4.84
N ILE A 37 6.14 1.50 -5.64
CA ILE A 37 4.83 1.34 -6.26
C ILE A 37 5.01 1.48 -7.76
N LEU A 38 4.84 0.37 -8.48
CA LEU A 38 4.89 0.34 -9.93
C LEU A 38 3.47 0.29 -10.50
N VAL A 39 3.17 1.23 -11.38
CA VAL A 39 1.97 1.18 -12.22
C VAL A 39 2.25 0.24 -13.40
N ALA A 40 1.88 -1.03 -13.24
CA ALA A 40 2.22 -2.07 -14.21
C ALA A 40 1.44 -1.91 -15.52
N THR A 41 0.12 -1.67 -15.43
CA THR A 41 -0.74 -1.39 -16.59
C THR A 41 -1.94 -0.52 -16.21
N THR A 42 -2.46 0.25 -17.17
CA THR A 42 -3.74 0.95 -17.04
C THR A 42 -4.62 0.59 -18.23
N ALA A 43 -5.86 0.16 -17.98
CA ALA A 43 -6.81 -0.21 -19.02
C ALA A 43 -8.25 -0.04 -18.54
N ARG A 44 -9.10 0.63 -19.34
CA ARG A 44 -10.56 0.76 -19.13
C ARG A 44 -10.95 1.12 -17.68
N GLY A 45 -10.27 2.09 -17.07
CA GLY A 45 -10.55 2.54 -15.70
C GLY A 45 -10.04 1.61 -14.59
N HIS A 46 -9.31 0.56 -14.94
CA HIS A 46 -8.58 -0.31 -14.04
C HIS A 46 -7.08 -0.05 -14.14
N THR A 47 -6.41 0.00 -12.99
CA THR A 47 -4.96 0.16 -12.87
C THR A 47 -4.40 -1.03 -12.11
N ARG A 48 -3.43 -1.72 -12.72
CA ARG A 48 -2.69 -2.79 -12.07
C ARG A 48 -1.46 -2.20 -11.40
N LEU A 49 -1.37 -2.35 -10.08
CA LEU A 49 -0.29 -1.85 -9.24
C LEU A 49 0.52 -3.02 -8.70
N ALA A 50 1.85 -2.97 -8.85
CA ALA A 50 2.77 -3.83 -8.11
C ALA A 50 3.34 -3.01 -6.95
N ILE A 51 3.22 -3.54 -5.73
CA ILE A 51 3.69 -2.89 -4.51
C ILE A 51 4.75 -3.77 -3.88
N ILE A 52 5.94 -3.20 -3.72
CA ILE A 52 7.09 -3.84 -3.09
C ILE A 52 7.34 -3.08 -1.81
N ALA A 53 7.01 -3.73 -0.69
CA ALA A 53 7.15 -3.17 0.63
C ALA A 53 8.02 -4.11 1.49
N PRO A 54 8.81 -3.54 2.42
CA PRO A 54 9.54 -4.33 3.42
C PRO A 54 8.56 -5.12 4.30
N LYS A 55 9.02 -6.29 4.81
CA LYS A 55 8.20 -7.22 5.60
C LYS A 55 7.44 -6.60 6.78
N PRO A 56 7.97 -5.58 7.51
CA PRO A 56 7.24 -4.98 8.61
C PRO A 56 6.02 -4.16 8.18
N LEU A 57 5.79 -3.96 6.88
CA LEU A 57 4.61 -3.26 6.36
C LEU A 57 3.58 -4.24 5.79
N ALA A 58 2.33 -4.03 6.16
CA ALA A 58 1.18 -4.67 5.56
C ALA A 58 0.55 -3.76 4.49
N VAL A 59 0.20 -4.35 3.35
CA VAL A 59 -0.47 -3.68 2.23
C VAL A 59 -1.88 -4.23 2.09
N ARG A 60 -2.89 -3.38 2.25
CA ARG A 60 -4.32 -3.75 2.28
C ARG A 60 -5.11 -3.00 1.23
N ARG A 61 -6.13 -3.64 0.65
CA ARG A 61 -7.08 -2.99 -0.25
C ARG A 61 -8.12 -2.25 0.58
N ALA A 62 -8.49 -1.04 0.17
CA ALA A 62 -9.58 -0.30 0.79
C ALA A 62 -10.50 0.30 -0.27
N PRO A 63 -11.82 0.32 -0.04
CA PRO A 63 -12.77 0.95 -0.97
C PRO A 63 -12.49 2.44 -1.09
N ALA A 64 -13.13 3.07 -2.08
CA ALA A 64 -13.12 4.51 -2.18
C ALA A 64 -13.57 5.15 -0.87
N ARG A 65 -12.92 6.24 -0.48
CA ARG A 65 -13.32 6.98 0.73
C ARG A 65 -14.72 7.53 0.50
N THR A 66 -15.64 7.26 1.42
CA THR A 66 -16.95 7.90 1.40
C THR A 66 -16.89 9.22 2.18
N PRO A 67 -17.74 10.21 1.88
CA PRO A 67 -17.78 11.47 2.64
C PRO A 67 -18.04 11.26 4.14
N SER A 68 -18.67 10.14 4.52
CA SER A 68 -18.93 9.74 5.91
C SER A 68 -17.69 9.20 6.64
N ASP A 69 -16.57 8.94 5.94
CA ASP A 69 -15.30 8.43 6.52
C ASP A 69 -14.32 9.58 6.88
N ALA A 70 -14.82 10.80 7.08
CA ALA A 70 -14.02 11.92 7.59
C ALA A 70 -13.89 11.80 9.12
N PRO A 71 -12.66 11.94 9.69
CA PRO A 71 -12.45 11.93 11.13
C PRO A 71 -13.12 13.13 11.81
#